data_AF-A0A925D912-F1
#
_entry.id   AF-A0A925D912-F1
#
_cell.length_a   1.000
_cell.length_b   1.000
_cell.length_c   1.000
_cell.angle_alpha   90.00
_cell.angle_beta   90.00
_cell.angle_gamma   90.00
#
_symmetry.space_group_name_H-M   'P 1'
#
loop_
_entity.id
_entity.type
_entity.pdbx_description
1 polymer ?
#
loop_
_entity_poly.entity_id
_entity_poly.type
_entity_poly.pdbx_seq_one_letter_code
_entity_poly.pdbx_strand_id
1 'polypeptide(L)'
;MPFLIGTDEAGYGPNLGPLVVAASAWEVPPGTTAETLYERLEKVVTADVSADDGRLPMADSKVLYKAGCGLAVLERSVLSALAVAGSSARKWRELWISVVHRGETCERFDALPWHEEFDLELPVDSNLEAITEALQSLEEGFT
;
A
#
# COMPACT_ATOMS: atom_id res chain seq x y z
N MET A 1 -3.12 -12.30 -22.81
CA MET A 1 -2.48 -11.71 -21.63
C MET A 1 -3.48 -11.83 -20.49
N PRO A 2 -3.17 -12.57 -19.41
CA PRO A 2 -4.08 -12.72 -18.27
C PRO A 2 -4.05 -11.49 -17.36
N PHE A 3 -5.19 -11.23 -16.69
CA PHE A 3 -5.29 -10.26 -15.60
C PHE A 3 -5.47 -10.99 -14.27
N LEU A 4 -4.74 -10.55 -13.24
CA LEU A 4 -5.02 -10.89 -11.85
C LEU A 4 -5.78 -9.75 -11.20
N ILE A 5 -6.85 -10.08 -10.47
CA ILE A 5 -7.65 -9.10 -9.75
C ILE A 5 -7.53 -9.43 -8.26
N GLY A 6 -7.01 -8.48 -7.49
CA GLY A 6 -6.96 -8.55 -6.03
C GLY A 6 -8.06 -7.68 -5.44
N THR A 7 -8.76 -8.19 -4.43
CA THR A 7 -9.81 -7.45 -3.71
C THR A 7 -9.59 -7.60 -2.22
N ASP A 8 -9.85 -6.54 -1.46
CA ASP A 8 -9.76 -6.55 0.01
C ASP A 8 -10.65 -5.46 0.62
N GLU A 9 -10.86 -5.55 1.92
CA GLU A 9 -11.64 -4.58 2.70
C GLU A 9 -10.97 -4.17 4.02
N ALA A 10 -11.24 -2.94 4.44
CA ALA A 10 -10.80 -2.41 5.72
C ALA A 10 -11.94 -1.65 6.41
N GLY A 11 -12.06 -1.81 7.74
CA GLY A 11 -13.10 -1.15 8.53
C GLY A 11 -14.35 -1.99 8.78
N TYR A 12 -14.28 -3.33 8.64
CA TYR A 12 -15.44 -4.22 8.88
C TYR A 12 -15.82 -4.38 10.36
N GLY A 13 -14.84 -4.25 11.28
CA GLY A 13 -15.03 -4.50 12.72
C GLY A 13 -15.62 -3.33 13.53
N PRO A 14 -15.20 -2.07 13.32
CA PRO A 14 -15.72 -0.94 14.07
C PRO A 14 -17.23 -0.70 13.87
N ASN A 15 -17.93 -0.23 14.91
CA ASN A 15 -19.34 0.16 14.82
C ASN A 15 -19.56 1.48 14.05
N LEU A 16 -18.51 2.29 13.93
CA LEU A 16 -18.54 3.62 13.32
C LEU A 16 -17.31 3.79 12.43
N GLY A 17 -17.45 4.61 11.39
CA GLY A 17 -16.42 4.86 10.39
C GLY A 17 -16.75 4.22 9.03
N PRO A 18 -15.96 4.53 8.00
CA PRO A 18 -16.19 3.98 6.66
C PRO A 18 -15.71 2.54 6.57
N LEU A 19 -16.48 1.71 5.84
CA LEU A 19 -15.97 0.48 5.24
C LEU A 19 -15.36 0.84 3.89
N VAL A 20 -14.07 0.56 3.72
CA VAL A 20 -13.37 0.70 2.44
C VAL A 20 -13.26 -0.67 1.80
N VAL A 21 -13.74 -0.80 0.57
CA VAL A 21 -13.54 -1.99 -0.27
C VAL A 21 -12.73 -1.56 -1.48
N ALA A 22 -11.65 -2.27 -1.76
CA ALA A 22 -10.73 -1.96 -2.84
C ALA A 22 -10.59 -3.14 -3.80
N ALA A 23 -10.33 -2.82 -5.07
CA ALA A 23 -9.95 -3.77 -6.10
C ALA A 23 -8.78 -3.22 -6.91
N SER A 24 -7.80 -4.06 -7.20
CA SER A 24 -6.69 -3.76 -8.10
C SER A 24 -6.61 -4.80 -9.20
N ALA A 25 -6.26 -4.39 -10.41
CA ALA A 25 -6.14 -5.28 -11.56
C ALA A 25 -4.75 -5.14 -12.19
N TRP A 26 -4.10 -6.28 -12.41
CA TRP A 26 -2.72 -6.37 -12.84
C TRP A 26 -2.65 -7.19 -14.12
N GLU A 27 -2.15 -6.59 -15.20
CA GLU A 27 -1.77 -7.36 -16.38
C GLU A 27 -0.47 -8.11 -16.05
N VAL A 28 -0.46 -9.43 -16.23
CA VAL A 28 0.69 -10.27 -15.86
C VAL A 28 1.15 -11.15 -17.03
N PRO A 29 2.43 -11.57 -17.04
CA PRO A 29 2.92 -12.53 -18.03
C PRO A 29 2.10 -13.83 -18.01
N PRO A 30 1.91 -14.50 -19.17
CA PRO A 30 1.26 -15.80 -19.25
C PRO A 30 1.87 -16.81 -18.26
N GLY A 31 1.02 -17.58 -17.58
CA GLY A 31 1.45 -18.56 -16.58
C GLY A 31 1.70 -17.99 -15.18
N THR A 32 1.57 -16.68 -14.97
CA THR A 32 1.57 -16.09 -13.62
C THR A 32 0.22 -16.31 -12.95
N THR A 33 0.24 -16.90 -11.76
CA THR A 33 -0.93 -17.05 -10.88
C THR A 33 -0.75 -16.21 -9.61
N ALA A 34 -1.81 -16.04 -8.82
CA ALA A 34 -1.76 -15.31 -7.56
C ALA A 34 -0.73 -15.92 -6.58
N GLU A 35 -0.63 -17.25 -6.56
CA GLU A 35 0.28 -18.00 -5.71
C GLU A 35 1.75 -17.74 -6.08
N THR A 36 2.04 -17.60 -7.38
CA THR A 36 3.41 -17.36 -7.88
C THR A 36 3.89 -15.92 -7.68
N LEU A 37 3.03 -14.98 -7.25
CA LEU A 37 3.43 -13.58 -7.06
C LEU A 37 4.47 -13.43 -5.95
N TYR A 38 4.30 -14.15 -4.84
CA TYR A 38 5.28 -14.13 -3.74
C TYR A 38 6.63 -14.70 -4.18
N GLU A 39 6.63 -15.78 -4.96
CA GLU A 39 7.86 -16.38 -5.51
C GLU A 39 8.57 -15.40 -6.45
N ARG A 40 7.82 -14.72 -7.32
CA ARG A 40 8.39 -13.73 -8.25
C ARG A 40 8.98 -12.51 -7.55
N LEU A 41 8.43 -12.14 -6.40
CA LEU A 41 8.83 -10.97 -5.63
C LEU A 41 9.65 -11.35 -4.39
N GLU A 42 10.06 -12.61 -4.22
CA GLU A 42 10.62 -13.13 -2.97
C GLU A 42 11.90 -12.39 -2.50
N LYS A 43 12.62 -11.78 -3.46
CA LYS A 43 13.81 -10.96 -3.22
C LYS A 43 13.49 -9.64 -2.53
N VAL A 44 12.27 -9.12 -2.70
CA VAL A 44 11.87 -7.77 -2.29
C VAL A 44 10.70 -7.76 -1.32
N VAL A 45 9.86 -8.81 -1.28
CA VAL A 45 8.74 -8.92 -0.35
C VAL A 45 8.83 -10.17 0.52
N THR A 46 8.24 -10.11 1.70
CA THR A 46 8.13 -11.23 2.63
C THR A 46 6.75 -11.27 3.27
N ALA A 47 6.20 -12.47 3.47
CA ALA A 47 5.02 -12.67 4.29
C ALA A 47 5.35 -12.77 5.80
N ASP A 48 6.64 -12.96 6.13
CA ASP A 48 7.12 -13.01 7.50
C ASP A 48 7.48 -11.60 7.99
N VAL A 49 6.61 -11.04 8.82
CA VAL A 49 6.79 -9.72 9.43
C VAL A 49 7.93 -9.64 10.44
N SER A 50 8.48 -10.79 10.86
CA SER A 50 9.62 -10.87 11.77
C SER A 50 10.97 -10.98 11.04
N ALA A 51 10.95 -11.13 9.71
CA ALA A 51 12.16 -11.14 8.90
C ALA A 51 12.79 -9.74 8.90
N ASP A 52 14.02 -9.65 9.41
CA ASP A 52 14.85 -8.45 9.42
C ASP A 52 15.91 -8.52 8.33
N ASP A 53 15.47 -8.80 7.09
CA ASP A 53 16.33 -9.00 5.92
C ASP A 53 16.16 -7.89 4.86
N GLY A 54 15.54 -6.77 5.24
CA GLY A 54 15.31 -5.59 4.40
C GLY A 54 14.09 -5.70 3.48
N ARG A 55 13.52 -6.90 3.29
CA ARG A 55 12.33 -7.08 2.46
C ARG A 55 11.11 -6.36 3.02
N LEU A 56 10.20 -6.02 2.11
CA LEU A 56 8.94 -5.39 2.46
C LEU A 56 7.94 -6.43 2.98
N PRO A 57 7.42 -6.25 4.19
CA PRO A 57 6.38 -7.12 4.72
C PRO A 57 5.08 -6.84 3.95
N MET A 58 4.65 -7.83 3.17
CA MET A 58 3.35 -7.87 2.49
C MET A 58 2.67 -9.17 2.89
N ALA A 59 1.60 -9.06 3.67
CA ALA A 59 0.87 -10.20 4.22
C ALA A 59 -0.58 -9.76 4.51
N ASP A 60 -1.39 -10.69 5.05
CA ASP A 60 -2.74 -10.38 5.53
C ASP A 60 -2.71 -9.21 6.53
N SER A 61 -3.69 -8.32 6.44
CA SER A 61 -3.76 -7.12 7.26
C SER A 61 -3.81 -7.42 8.77
N LYS A 62 -4.30 -8.60 9.19
CA LYS A 62 -4.29 -9.04 10.61
C LYS A 62 -2.92 -9.54 11.07
N VAL A 63 -2.04 -9.89 10.13
CA VAL A 63 -0.64 -10.24 10.39
C VAL A 63 0.20 -8.96 10.45
N LEU A 64 0.00 -8.05 9.49
CA LEU A 64 0.73 -6.78 9.40
C LEU A 64 0.32 -5.76 10.46
N TYR A 65 -0.96 -5.76 10.84
CA TYR A 65 -1.53 -4.78 11.74
C TYR A 65 -2.29 -5.44 12.88
N LYS A 66 -1.91 -5.05 14.09
CA LYS A 66 -2.66 -5.30 15.32
C LYS A 66 -3.05 -3.96 15.90
N ALA A 67 -4.29 -3.85 16.36
CA ALA A 67 -4.78 -2.63 16.98
C ALA A 67 -3.83 -2.20 18.12
N GLY A 68 -3.33 -0.97 18.04
CA GLY A 68 -2.38 -0.40 19.00
C GLY A 68 -0.89 -0.57 18.67
N CYS A 69 -0.53 -1.27 17.59
CA CYS A 69 0.88 -1.47 17.19
C CYS A 69 1.42 -0.44 16.18
N GLY A 70 0.65 0.62 15.88
CA GLY A 70 1.04 1.67 14.93
C GLY A 70 0.80 1.30 13.45
N LEU A 71 1.15 2.23 12.56
CA LEU A 71 1.06 2.11 11.11
C LEU A 71 2.43 2.07 10.43
N ALA A 72 3.54 2.22 11.17
CA ALA A 72 4.87 2.43 10.60
C ALA A 72 5.28 1.35 9.57
N VAL A 73 4.96 0.08 9.82
CA VAL A 73 5.26 -1.04 8.91
C VAL A 73 4.42 -0.99 7.64
N LEU A 74 3.13 -0.67 7.77
CA LEU A 74 2.21 -0.50 6.64
C LEU A 74 2.63 0.68 5.78
N GLU A 75 2.91 1.83 6.41
CA GLU A 75 3.35 3.05 5.72
C GLU A 75 4.68 2.84 5.01
N ARG A 76 5.65 2.17 5.64
CA ARG A 76 6.92 1.82 5.00
C ARG A 76 6.68 1.03 3.73
N SER A 77 5.84 0.00 3.78
CA SER A 77 5.60 -0.91 2.65
C SER A 77 4.80 -0.24 1.54
N VAL A 78 3.71 0.47 1.88
CA VAL A 78 2.85 1.13 0.90
C VAL A 78 3.55 2.32 0.25
N LEU A 79 4.19 3.20 1.03
CA LEU A 79 4.78 4.43 0.48
C LEU A 79 6.04 4.14 -0.34
N SER A 80 6.85 3.13 0.02
CA SER A 80 7.99 2.72 -0.82
C SER A 80 7.54 2.06 -2.13
N ALA A 81 6.53 1.17 -2.09
CA ALA A 81 5.96 0.58 -3.29
C ALA A 81 5.33 1.63 -4.24
N LEU A 82 4.67 2.66 -3.67
CA LEU A 82 4.14 3.78 -4.44
C LEU A 82 5.23 4.65 -5.06
N ALA A 83 6.33 4.87 -4.34
CA ALA A 83 7.48 5.59 -4.87
C ALA A 83 8.09 4.88 -6.08
N VAL A 84 8.23 3.54 -6.03
CA VAL A 84 8.65 2.74 -7.20
C VAL A 84 7.66 2.87 -8.36
N ALA A 85 6.36 2.97 -8.06
CA ALA A 85 5.31 3.20 -9.06
C ALA A 85 5.24 4.65 -9.58
N GLY A 86 6.16 5.53 -9.17
CA GLY A 86 6.28 6.91 -9.63
C GLY A 86 5.50 7.94 -8.81
N SER A 87 5.03 7.57 -7.61
CA SER A 87 4.27 8.46 -6.73
C SER A 87 5.01 8.80 -5.46
N SER A 88 5.21 10.08 -5.21
CA SER A 88 5.87 10.60 -4.01
C SER A 88 4.89 11.21 -3.00
N ALA A 89 3.65 10.72 -2.96
CA ALA A 89 2.59 11.25 -2.11
C ALA A 89 3.05 11.47 -0.66
N ARG A 90 2.95 12.71 -0.19
CA ARG A 90 3.24 13.16 1.18
C ARG A 90 1.98 13.54 1.94
N LYS A 91 0.84 13.55 1.27
CA LYS A 91 -0.45 13.83 1.90
C LYS A 91 -1.48 12.76 1.63
N TRP A 92 -2.43 12.62 2.53
CA TRP A 92 -3.54 11.68 2.39
C TRP A 92 -4.32 11.93 1.09
N ARG A 93 -4.56 13.19 0.70
CA ARG A 93 -5.23 13.49 -0.58
C ARG A 93 -4.41 13.07 -1.80
N GLU A 94 -3.11 13.31 -1.76
CA GLU A 94 -2.18 12.91 -2.83
C GLU A 94 -2.16 11.39 -3.03
N LEU A 95 -2.27 10.62 -1.94
CA LEU A 95 -2.38 9.16 -1.98
C LEU A 95 -3.61 8.71 -2.78
N TRP A 96 -4.79 9.27 -2.49
CA TRP A 96 -6.02 8.94 -3.23
C TRP A 96 -5.96 9.35 -4.69
N ILE A 97 -5.43 10.55 -4.97
CA ILE A 97 -5.22 11.04 -6.33
C ILE A 97 -4.32 10.05 -7.10
N SER A 98 -3.21 9.66 -6.49
CA SER A 98 -2.24 8.77 -7.13
C SER A 98 -2.75 7.35 -7.35
N VAL A 99 -3.41 6.74 -6.35
CA VAL A 99 -3.72 5.30 -6.36
C VAL A 99 -5.08 5.01 -6.98
N VAL A 100 -6.06 5.88 -6.74
CA VAL A 100 -7.46 5.62 -7.09
C VAL A 100 -7.90 6.44 -8.29
N HIS A 101 -7.57 7.73 -8.29
CA HIS A 101 -8.00 8.66 -9.34
C HIS A 101 -7.01 8.81 -10.48
N ARG A 102 -5.94 8.00 -10.50
CA ARG A 102 -4.96 7.95 -11.60
C ARG A 102 -4.34 9.33 -11.93
N GLY A 103 -4.12 10.15 -10.90
CA GLY A 103 -3.57 11.50 -11.03
C GLY A 103 -4.61 12.62 -11.16
N GLU A 104 -5.90 12.29 -11.20
CA GLU A 104 -6.98 13.27 -11.30
C GLU A 104 -7.60 13.59 -9.93
N THR A 105 -8.19 14.78 -9.79
CA THR A 105 -8.99 15.11 -8.61
C THR A 105 -10.40 14.56 -8.74
N CYS A 106 -11.08 14.34 -7.60
CA CYS A 106 -12.45 13.83 -7.58
C CYS A 106 -13.32 14.71 -6.69
N GLU A 107 -14.04 15.66 -7.30
CA GLU A 107 -14.91 16.60 -6.58
C GLU A 107 -15.93 15.88 -5.67
N ARG A 108 -16.47 14.75 -6.13
CA ARG A 108 -17.41 13.95 -5.33
C ARG A 108 -16.75 13.36 -4.08
N PHE A 109 -15.50 12.95 -4.16
CA PHE A 109 -14.73 12.43 -3.03
C PHE A 109 -14.39 13.56 -2.06
N ASP A 110 -13.99 14.72 -2.59
CA ASP A 110 -13.61 15.90 -1.81
C ASP A 110 -14.79 16.55 -1.09
N ALA A 111 -15.99 16.49 -1.68
CA ALA A 111 -17.22 17.04 -1.14
C ALA A 111 -17.89 16.17 -0.07
N LEU A 112 -17.31 15.02 0.30
CA LEU A 112 -17.86 14.19 1.38
C LEU A 112 -17.64 14.91 2.73
N PRO A 113 -18.68 15.01 3.60
CA PRO A 113 -18.55 15.78 4.85
C PRO A 113 -17.43 15.31 5.79
N TRP A 114 -17.05 14.04 5.73
CA TRP A 114 -15.97 13.47 6.54
C TRP A 114 -14.58 13.61 5.88
N HIS A 115 -14.49 14.16 4.67
CA HIS A 115 -13.23 14.54 4.02
C HIS A 115 -13.03 16.06 4.01
N GLU A 116 -14.06 16.84 4.34
CA GLU A 116 -13.96 18.30 4.45
C GLU A 116 -12.82 18.66 5.41
N GLU A 117 -11.90 19.51 4.95
CA GLU A 117 -10.68 19.93 5.68
C GLU A 117 -9.73 18.80 6.13
N PHE A 118 -10.01 17.54 5.78
CA PHE A 118 -9.16 16.41 6.12
C PHE A 118 -8.04 16.27 5.09
N ASP A 119 -6.81 16.45 5.55
CA ASP A 119 -5.60 16.14 4.78
C ASP A 119 -4.42 15.88 5.73
N LEU A 120 -4.11 14.61 5.97
CA LEU A 120 -3.03 14.22 6.86
C LEU A 120 -1.69 14.24 6.13
N GLU A 121 -0.65 14.70 6.82
CA GLU A 121 0.74 14.49 6.38
C GLU A 121 1.11 13.00 6.51
N LEU A 122 1.84 12.50 5.51
CA LEU A 122 2.32 11.13 5.41
C LEU A 122 3.86 11.13 5.36
N PRO A 123 4.52 10.16 6.03
CA PRO A 123 3.95 9.15 6.94
C PRO A 123 3.44 9.75 8.27
N VAL A 124 2.46 9.07 8.88
CA VAL A 124 1.92 9.40 10.20
C VAL A 124 2.75 8.79 11.33
N ASP A 125 3.25 7.56 11.15
CA ASP A 125 3.90 6.76 12.18
C ASP A 125 5.29 6.26 11.75
N SER A 126 5.51 6.05 10.45
CA SER A 126 6.83 5.78 9.88
C SER A 126 7.66 7.06 9.75
N ASN A 127 8.89 6.93 9.24
CA ASN A 127 9.75 8.07 8.90
C ASN A 127 10.28 7.97 7.47
N LEU A 128 10.70 9.11 6.91
CA LEU A 128 11.16 9.19 5.52
C LEU A 128 12.45 8.41 5.26
N GLU A 129 13.31 8.26 6.26
CA GLU A 129 14.57 7.51 6.16
C GLU A 129 14.26 6.02 5.91
N ALA A 130 13.42 5.41 6.75
CA ALA A 130 13.00 4.02 6.61
C ALA A 130 12.26 3.73 5.29
N ILE A 131 11.47 4.70 4.79
CA ILE A 131 10.80 4.59 3.49
C ILE A 131 11.82 4.65 2.35
N THR A 132 12.83 5.51 2.46
CA THR A 132 13.86 5.69 1.43
C THR A 132 14.78 4.46 1.35
N GLU A 133 15.19 3.90 2.50
CA GLU A 133 15.96 2.65 2.55
C GLU A 133 15.18 1.48 1.94
N ALA A 134 13.88 1.39 2.23
CA ALA A 134 13.01 0.37 1.65
C ALA A 134 12.83 0.55 0.13
N LEU A 135 12.72 1.79 -0.35
CA LEU A 135 12.67 2.12 -1.78
C LEU A 135 13.95 1.65 -2.49
N GLN A 136 15.12 1.97 -1.93
CA GLN A 136 16.40 1.55 -2.52
C GLN A 136 16.49 0.02 -2.60
N SER A 137 16.09 -0.68 -1.52
CA SER A 137 16.07 -2.15 -1.48
C SER A 137 15.13 -2.75 -2.53
N LEU A 138 13.97 -2.12 -2.76
CA LEU A 138 13.04 -2.52 -3.82
C LEU A 138 13.67 -2.34 -5.21
N GLU A 139 14.24 -1.18 -5.50
CA GLU A 139 14.84 -0.86 -6.81
C GLU A 139 15.98 -1.81 -7.16
N GLU A 140 16.83 -2.15 -6.18
CA GLU A 140 17.91 -3.11 -6.34
C GLU A 140 17.39 -4.53 -6.62
N GLY A 141 16.30 -4.94 -5.96
CA GLY A 141 15.76 -6.29 -6.14
C GLY A 141 14.96 -6.51 -7.44
N PHE A 142 14.59 -5.43 -8.15
CA PHE A 142 14.02 -5.49 -9.51
C PHE A 142 15.09 -5.54 -10.62
N THR A 143 16.37 -5.38 -10.28
CA THR A 143 17.51 -5.47 -11.22
C THR A 143 18.02 -6.92 -11.35
#